data_AF-A0A1B9B6W0-F1
#
_entry.id   AF-A0A1B9B6W0-F1
#
_cell.length_a   1.000
_cell.length_b   1.000
_cell.length_c   1.000
_cell.angle_alpha   90.00
_cell.angle_beta   90.00
_cell.angle_gamma   90.00
#
_symmetry.space_group_name_H-M   'P 1'
#
loop_
_entity.id
_entity.type
_entity.pdbx_description
1 polymer ?
#
loop_
_entity_poly.entity_id
_entity_poly.type
_entity_poly.pdbx_seq_one_letter_code
_entity_poly.pdbx_strand_id
1 'polypeptide(L)'
;MYFFKSISDDVRFAQLEFRKHTKTMRLAFGAFLVCIAAALQAAGGVLPGVGYFISPFATLPILIGAMFSLQMGVMSYFLTILLLFILFPSELMVFPFTTGLMGIGIGIAFSFFKKRFIIISVGAILLTIGIMILLYVFSFPVLGPAVSSSFSLLTAGSIFLFSFLYNCLWVEIALFFFKKLKTFITY
;
A
#
# COMPACT_ATOMS: atom_id res chain seq x y z
N MET A 1 -22.37 -13.87 2.33
CA MET A 1 -22.06 -12.80 1.36
C MET A 1 -20.61 -12.33 1.58
N TYR A 2 -19.68 -12.69 0.69
CA TYR A 2 -18.21 -12.59 0.89
C TYR A 2 -17.71 -11.18 1.23
N PHE A 3 -18.25 -10.14 0.58
CA PHE A 3 -17.85 -8.73 0.78
C PHE A 3 -18.28 -8.10 2.12
N PHE A 4 -19.22 -8.73 2.83
CA PHE A 4 -19.73 -8.24 4.11
C PHE A 4 -19.10 -8.94 5.32
N LYS A 5 -18.14 -9.85 5.09
CA LYS A 5 -17.44 -10.55 6.17
C LYS A 5 -16.59 -9.58 6.99
N SER A 6 -16.62 -9.73 8.32
CA SER A 6 -15.68 -9.07 9.23
C SER A 6 -14.29 -9.68 9.06
N ILE A 7 -13.29 -8.86 8.76
CA ILE A 7 -11.89 -9.31 8.55
C ILE A 7 -10.88 -8.56 9.41
N SER A 8 -11.31 -7.58 10.21
CA SER A 8 -10.42 -6.75 11.03
C SER A 8 -10.13 -7.32 12.42
N ASP A 9 -10.97 -8.22 12.92
CA ASP A 9 -10.90 -8.65 14.33
C ASP A 9 -9.57 -9.36 14.62
N ASP A 10 -9.09 -10.19 13.68
CA ASP A 10 -7.77 -10.84 13.73
C ASP A 10 -6.61 -9.84 13.75
N VAL A 11 -6.76 -8.73 13.02
CA VAL A 11 -5.75 -7.66 12.91
C VAL A 11 -5.68 -6.90 14.21
N ARG A 12 -6.83 -6.49 14.76
CA ARG A 12 -6.90 -5.77 16.04
C ARG A 12 -6.32 -6.58 17.20
N PHE A 13 -6.60 -7.89 17.24
CA PHE A 13 -5.99 -8.77 18.23
C PHE A 13 -4.46 -8.81 18.09
N ALA A 14 -3.95 -8.99 16.88
CA ALA A 14 -2.52 -9.00 16.62
C ALA A 14 -1.84 -7.66 16.91
N GLN A 15 -2.52 -6.52 16.71
CA GLN A 15 -2.02 -5.20 17.12
C GLN A 15 -1.82 -5.09 18.64
N LEU A 16 -2.74 -5.68 19.42
CA LEU A 16 -2.63 -5.70 20.88
C LEU A 16 -1.46 -6.59 21.32
N GLU A 17 -1.30 -7.76 20.71
CA GLU A 17 -0.18 -8.66 21.01
C GLU A 17 1.15 -8.03 20.62
N PHE A 18 1.22 -7.42 19.44
CA PHE A 18 2.42 -6.77 18.94
C PHE A 18 2.89 -5.61 19.80
N ARG A 19 1.98 -4.94 20.53
CA ARG A 19 2.33 -3.87 21.47
C ARG A 19 3.06 -4.37 22.72
N LYS A 20 2.94 -5.66 23.07
CA LYS A 20 3.65 -6.25 24.22
C LYS A 20 5.14 -6.48 23.95
N HIS A 21 5.52 -6.58 22.67
CA HIS A 21 6.92 -6.71 22.27
C HIS A 21 7.73 -5.45 22.60
N THR A 22 9.04 -5.64 22.78
CA THR A 22 9.96 -4.54 23.13
C THR A 22 9.98 -3.47 22.03
N LYS A 23 10.24 -2.22 22.43
CA LYS A 23 10.35 -1.09 21.48
C LYS A 23 11.41 -1.35 20.40
N THR A 24 12.53 -1.97 20.78
CA THR A 24 13.63 -2.32 19.87
C THR A 24 13.20 -3.32 18.81
N MET A 25 12.48 -4.38 19.19
CA MET A 25 11.96 -5.37 18.24
C MET A 25 11.00 -4.73 17.25
N ARG A 26 10.06 -3.91 17.75
CA ARG A 26 9.10 -3.20 16.89
C ARG A 26 9.82 -2.26 15.91
N LEU A 27 10.82 -1.52 16.37
CA LEU A 27 11.61 -0.63 15.53
C LEU A 27 12.37 -1.43 14.45
N ALA A 28 13.07 -2.49 14.84
CA ALA A 28 13.81 -3.34 13.90
C ALA A 28 12.90 -3.96 12.84
N PHE A 29 11.72 -4.46 13.24
CA PHE A 29 10.73 -5.00 12.30
C PHE A 29 10.21 -3.93 11.33
N GLY A 30 9.88 -2.74 11.83
CA GLY A 30 9.45 -1.62 10.99
C GLY A 30 10.54 -1.18 10.00
N ALA A 31 11.79 -1.08 10.45
CA ALA A 31 12.94 -0.76 9.60
C ALA A 31 13.18 -1.82 8.52
N PHE A 32 13.02 -3.10 8.86
CA PHE A 32 13.12 -4.18 7.89
C PHE A 32 12.04 -4.07 6.80
N LEU A 33 10.79 -3.79 7.17
CA LEU A 33 9.70 -3.55 6.20
C LEU A 33 9.98 -2.34 5.31
N VAL A 34 10.56 -1.27 5.87
CA VAL A 34 10.97 -0.08 5.11
C VAL A 34 12.01 -0.42 4.03
N CYS A 35 13.05 -1.19 4.41
CA CYS A 35 14.08 -1.61 3.47
C CYS A 35 13.50 -2.47 2.35
N ILE A 36 12.60 -3.41 2.67
CA ILE A 36 11.92 -4.22 1.66
C ILE A 36 11.07 -3.35 0.74
N ALA A 37 10.27 -2.42 1.30
CA ALA A 37 9.43 -1.53 0.49
C ALA A 37 10.26 -0.67 -0.47
N ALA A 38 11.37 -0.08 0.03
CA ALA A 38 12.26 0.71 -0.79
C ALA A 38 12.92 -0.12 -1.90
N ALA A 39 13.41 -1.32 -1.58
CA ALA A 39 14.04 -2.22 -2.56
C ALA A 39 13.05 -2.68 -3.64
N LEU A 40 11.82 -3.06 -3.25
CA LEU A 40 10.78 -3.46 -4.20
C LEU A 40 10.38 -2.29 -5.09
N GLN A 41 10.16 -1.11 -4.53
CA GLN A 41 9.77 0.06 -5.32
C GLN A 41 10.89 0.47 -6.28
N ALA A 42 12.14 0.46 -5.82
CA ALA A 42 13.32 0.77 -6.64
C ALA A 42 13.42 -0.12 -7.89
N ALA A 43 12.85 -1.33 -7.88
CA ALA A 43 12.83 -2.19 -9.06
C ALA A 43 12.23 -1.48 -10.29
N GLY A 44 11.24 -0.60 -10.12
CA GLY A 44 10.63 0.19 -11.20
C GLY A 44 11.64 1.08 -11.93
N GLY A 45 12.58 1.69 -11.18
CA GLY A 45 13.62 2.55 -11.73
C GLY A 45 14.86 1.78 -12.21
N VAL A 46 15.15 0.61 -11.64
CA VAL A 46 16.34 -0.20 -11.99
C VAL A 46 16.11 -1.09 -13.20
N LEU A 47 14.91 -1.67 -13.35
CA LEU A 47 14.60 -2.66 -14.38
C LEU A 47 13.45 -2.16 -15.26
N PRO A 48 13.74 -1.48 -16.40
CA PRO A 48 12.69 -1.04 -17.31
C PRO A 48 11.80 -2.20 -17.76
N GLY A 49 10.48 -1.98 -17.75
CA GLY A 49 9.50 -3.01 -18.08
C GLY A 49 9.23 -3.97 -16.92
N VAL A 50 10.13 -4.92 -16.65
CA VAL A 50 9.91 -5.98 -15.63
C VAL A 50 9.77 -5.39 -14.22
N GLY A 51 10.55 -4.36 -13.92
CA GLY A 51 10.52 -3.64 -12.64
C GLY A 51 9.17 -3.04 -12.30
N TYR A 52 8.37 -2.62 -13.29
CA TYR A 52 7.01 -2.11 -13.07
C TYR A 52 6.02 -3.18 -12.62
N PHE A 53 6.32 -4.47 -12.85
CA PHE A 53 5.52 -5.57 -12.30
C PHE A 53 5.95 -5.92 -10.86
N ILE A 54 7.18 -5.57 -10.47
CA ILE A 54 7.73 -5.83 -9.13
C ILE A 54 7.44 -4.68 -8.16
N SER A 55 7.55 -3.43 -8.63
CA SER A 55 7.37 -2.24 -7.80
C SER A 55 6.05 -2.18 -7.03
N PRO A 56 4.90 -2.68 -7.55
CA PRO A 56 3.66 -2.64 -6.79
C PRO A 56 3.71 -3.50 -5.53
N PHE A 57 4.61 -4.49 -5.45
CA PHE A 57 4.80 -5.28 -4.23
C PHE A 57 5.34 -4.46 -3.06
N ALA A 58 5.87 -3.26 -3.28
CA ALA A 58 6.21 -2.31 -2.20
C ALA A 58 4.98 -1.89 -1.36
N THR A 59 3.77 -2.08 -1.88
CA THR A 59 2.52 -1.88 -1.13
C THR A 59 2.44 -2.85 0.07
N LEU A 60 2.91 -4.09 -0.09
CA LEU A 60 2.73 -5.15 0.90
C LEU A 60 3.44 -4.84 2.23
N PRO A 61 4.74 -4.49 2.27
CA PRO A 61 5.41 -4.19 3.54
C PRO A 61 4.79 -2.99 4.27
N ILE A 62 4.37 -1.94 3.55
CA ILE A 62 3.72 -0.76 4.14
C ILE A 62 2.38 -1.14 4.76
N LEU A 63 1.58 -1.91 4.00
CA LEU A 63 0.27 -2.39 4.44
C LEU A 63 0.40 -3.29 5.67
N ILE A 64 1.31 -4.27 5.66
CA ILE A 64 1.58 -5.14 6.80
C ILE A 64 2.05 -4.35 8.03
N GLY A 65 2.93 -3.37 7.83
CA GLY A 65 3.38 -2.49 8.91
C GLY A 65 2.22 -1.76 9.57
N ALA A 66 1.32 -1.17 8.77
CA ALA A 66 0.11 -0.52 9.26
C ALA A 66 -0.87 -1.49 9.95
N MET A 67 -0.99 -2.73 9.47
CA MET A 67 -1.81 -3.77 10.09
C MET A 67 -1.29 -4.17 11.48
N PHE A 68 0.03 -4.28 11.69
CA PHE A 68 0.60 -4.58 13.01
C PHE A 68 0.64 -3.37 13.94
N SER A 69 0.85 -2.17 13.41
CA SER A 69 0.87 -0.93 14.18
C SER A 69 0.69 0.27 13.26
N LEU A 70 -0.39 1.03 13.44
CA LEU A 70 -0.66 2.22 12.62
C LEU A 70 0.53 3.20 12.60
N GLN A 71 1.12 3.47 13.77
CA GLN A 71 2.32 4.31 13.87
C GLN A 71 3.49 3.77 13.03
N MET A 72 3.66 2.45 12.99
CA MET A 72 4.71 1.82 12.21
C MET A 72 4.44 1.99 10.73
N GLY A 73 3.23 1.71 10.26
CA GLY A 73 2.87 1.91 8.84
C GLY A 73 3.07 3.35 8.36
N VAL A 74 2.69 4.35 9.18
CA VAL A 74 2.91 5.77 8.89
C VAL A 74 4.40 6.09 8.81
N MET A 75 5.19 5.67 9.82
CA MET A 75 6.63 5.90 9.79
C MET A 75 7.30 5.18 8.62
N SER A 76 6.88 3.96 8.32
CA SER A 76 7.41 3.19 7.20
C SER A 76 7.15 3.87 5.87
N TYR A 77 5.95 4.42 5.66
CA TYR A 77 5.62 5.18 4.46
C TYR A 77 6.58 6.37 4.26
N PHE A 78 6.76 7.23 5.27
CA PHE A 78 7.65 8.39 5.15
C PHE A 78 9.13 8.00 5.02
N LEU A 79 9.58 6.99 5.76
CA LEU A 79 10.97 6.52 5.66
C LEU A 79 11.27 5.89 4.30
N THR A 80 10.32 5.16 3.70
CA THR A 80 10.49 4.65 2.34
C THR A 80 10.56 5.80 1.33
N ILE A 81 9.76 6.86 1.47
CA ILE A 81 9.89 8.07 0.63
C ILE A 81 11.28 8.68 0.77
N LEU A 82 11.79 8.81 1.99
CA LEU A 82 13.12 9.38 2.25
C LEU A 82 14.23 8.52 1.62
N LEU A 83 14.15 7.19 1.73
CA LEU A 83 15.10 6.29 1.09
C LEU A 83 15.04 6.37 -0.43
N LEU A 84 13.84 6.40 -1.00
CA LEU A 84 13.66 6.54 -2.46
C LEU A 84 14.16 7.90 -2.95
N PHE A 85 13.97 8.98 -2.18
CA PHE A 85 14.52 10.29 -2.52
C PHE A 85 16.05 10.26 -2.67
N ILE A 86 16.74 9.53 -1.79
CA ILE A 86 18.19 9.42 -1.80
C ILE A 86 18.68 8.48 -2.91
N LEU A 87 18.00 7.36 -3.12
CA LEU A 87 18.50 6.27 -3.97
C LEU A 87 17.94 6.30 -5.41
N PHE A 88 16.63 6.54 -5.57
CA PHE A 88 15.90 6.43 -6.83
C PHE A 88 14.82 7.51 -6.93
N PRO A 89 15.21 8.78 -7.15
CA PRO A 89 14.27 9.91 -7.16
C PRO A 89 13.20 9.81 -8.26
N SER A 90 13.42 9.00 -9.30
CA SER A 90 12.42 8.71 -10.34
C SER A 90 11.15 8.06 -9.78
N GLU A 91 11.26 7.27 -8.71
CA GLU A 91 10.14 6.58 -8.08
C GLU A 91 9.34 7.46 -7.10
N LEU A 92 9.83 8.68 -6.84
CA LEU A 92 9.24 9.60 -5.88
C LEU A 92 7.91 10.19 -6.36
N MET A 93 7.61 10.13 -7.65
CA MET A 93 6.28 10.47 -8.16
C MET A 93 5.32 9.30 -8.01
N VAL A 94 5.77 8.07 -8.18
CA VAL A 94 4.87 6.90 -8.19
C VAL A 94 4.54 6.46 -6.77
N PHE A 95 5.55 6.23 -5.92
CA PHE A 95 5.35 5.61 -4.60
C PHE A 95 4.44 6.41 -3.65
N PRO A 96 4.69 7.72 -3.41
CA PRO A 96 3.92 8.46 -2.42
C PRO A 96 2.45 8.58 -2.78
N PHE A 97 2.12 8.57 -4.08
CA PHE A 97 0.76 8.80 -4.57
C PHE A 97 0.01 7.51 -4.88
N THR A 98 0.70 6.41 -5.21
CA THR A 98 0.07 5.15 -5.60
C THR A 98 0.35 4.05 -4.58
N THR A 99 1.42 3.27 -4.74
CA THR A 99 1.73 2.06 -3.98
C THR A 99 1.82 2.32 -2.47
N GLY A 100 2.52 3.37 -2.06
CA GLY A 100 2.65 3.76 -0.66
C GLY A 100 1.32 4.25 -0.06
N LEU A 101 0.62 5.16 -0.74
CA LEU A 101 -0.64 5.75 -0.26
C LEU A 101 -1.75 4.70 -0.14
N MET A 102 -1.84 3.81 -1.12
CA MET A 102 -2.78 2.70 -1.10
C MET A 102 -2.44 1.72 0.04
N GLY A 103 -1.17 1.37 0.21
CA GLY A 103 -0.72 0.45 1.26
C GLY A 103 -1.06 0.95 2.66
N ILE A 104 -0.76 2.22 2.95
CA ILE A 104 -1.11 2.82 4.23
C ILE A 104 -2.63 3.00 4.39
N GLY A 105 -3.33 3.37 3.32
CA GLY A 105 -4.78 3.53 3.28
C GLY A 105 -5.53 2.25 3.65
N ILE A 106 -5.20 1.14 3.01
CA ILE A 106 -5.77 -0.17 3.33
C ILE A 106 -5.41 -0.60 4.75
N GLY A 107 -4.14 -0.48 5.15
CA GLY A 107 -3.70 -0.89 6.48
C GLY A 107 -4.37 -0.11 7.62
N ILE A 108 -4.56 1.21 7.44
CA ILE A 108 -5.36 2.04 8.34
C ILE A 108 -6.82 1.57 8.32
N ALA A 109 -7.40 1.31 7.14
CA ALA A 109 -8.77 0.86 7.03
C ALA A 109 -9.02 -0.46 7.77
N PHE A 110 -8.06 -1.40 7.76
CA PHE A 110 -8.11 -2.63 8.57
C PHE A 110 -8.17 -2.37 10.08
N SER A 111 -7.61 -1.24 10.54
CA SER A 111 -7.59 -0.89 11.97
C SER A 111 -8.94 -0.29 12.42
N PHE A 112 -9.60 0.48 11.56
CA PHE A 112 -10.83 1.21 11.89
C PHE A 112 -12.12 0.52 11.43
N PHE A 113 -12.12 -0.15 10.29
CA PHE A 113 -13.31 -0.72 9.67
C PHE A 113 -13.33 -2.24 9.77
N LYS A 114 -14.51 -2.79 10.08
CA LYS A 114 -14.71 -4.24 10.16
C LYS A 114 -15.03 -4.88 8.82
N LYS A 115 -15.83 -4.17 8.01
CA LYS A 115 -16.40 -4.68 6.77
C LYS A 115 -15.37 -4.62 5.65
N ARG A 116 -15.13 -5.78 5.04
CA ARG A 116 -14.25 -5.93 3.88
C ARG A 116 -14.52 -4.94 2.75
N PHE A 117 -15.79 -4.75 2.38
CA PHE A 117 -16.16 -3.82 1.32
C PHE A 117 -15.62 -2.41 1.56
N ILE A 118 -15.73 -1.90 2.79
CA ILE A 118 -15.26 -0.55 3.15
C ILE A 118 -13.73 -0.47 3.01
N ILE A 119 -13.01 -1.50 3.44
CA ILE A 119 -11.54 -1.56 3.34
C ILE A 119 -11.09 -1.48 1.88
N ILE A 120 -11.75 -2.25 0.99
CA ILE A 120 -11.48 -2.23 -0.45
C ILE A 120 -11.79 -0.84 -1.03
N SER A 121 -12.95 -0.27 -0.68
CA SER A 121 -13.36 1.05 -1.17
C SER A 121 -12.39 2.16 -0.75
N VAL A 122 -11.89 2.17 0.48
CA VAL A 122 -10.92 3.18 0.94
C VAL A 122 -9.64 3.12 0.11
N GLY A 123 -9.08 1.92 -0.09
CA GLY A 123 -7.89 1.75 -0.92
C GLY A 123 -8.13 2.12 -2.39
N ALA A 124 -9.31 1.79 -2.93
CA ALA A 124 -9.69 2.13 -4.30
C ALA A 124 -9.81 3.66 -4.50
N ILE A 125 -10.43 4.36 -3.55
CA ILE A 125 -10.56 5.82 -3.57
C ILE A 125 -9.18 6.46 -3.50
N LEU A 126 -8.32 6.03 -2.58
CA LEU A 126 -6.98 6.59 -2.43
C LEU A 126 -6.10 6.35 -3.66
N LEU A 127 -6.13 5.14 -4.23
CA LEU A 127 -5.41 4.85 -5.47
C LEU A 127 -5.93 5.69 -6.64
N THR A 128 -7.26 5.83 -6.75
CA THR A 128 -7.88 6.67 -7.79
C THR A 128 -7.41 8.11 -7.64
N ILE A 129 -7.52 8.69 -6.45
CA ILE A 129 -7.05 10.07 -6.16
C ILE A 129 -5.57 10.20 -6.51
N GLY A 130 -4.74 9.24 -6.10
CA GLY A 130 -3.32 9.20 -6.42
C GLY A 130 -3.02 9.26 -7.90
N ILE A 131 -3.64 8.38 -8.69
CA ILE A 131 -3.49 8.33 -10.15
C ILE A 131 -3.99 9.63 -10.78
N MET A 132 -5.13 10.16 -10.33
CA MET A 132 -5.69 11.41 -10.85
C MET A 132 -4.78 12.61 -10.59
N ILE A 133 -4.17 12.68 -9.40
CA ILE A 133 -3.17 13.72 -9.07
C ILE A 133 -1.97 13.60 -10.00
N LEU A 134 -1.44 12.39 -10.22
CA LEU A 134 -0.31 12.20 -11.12
C LEU A 134 -0.62 12.60 -12.56
N LEU A 135 -1.77 12.18 -13.09
CA LEU A 135 -2.16 12.45 -14.48
C LEU A 135 -2.47 13.92 -14.73
N TYR A 136 -3.22 14.58 -13.83
CA TYR A 136 -3.80 15.90 -14.11
C TYR A 136 -3.08 17.06 -13.41
N VAL A 137 -2.39 16.82 -12.29
CA VAL A 137 -1.64 17.88 -11.57
C VAL A 137 -0.17 17.85 -11.99
N PHE A 138 0.46 16.67 -11.96
CA PHE A 138 1.88 16.52 -12.31
C PHE A 138 2.12 16.22 -13.80
N SER A 139 1.05 16.01 -14.57
CA SER A 139 1.13 15.59 -15.99
C SER A 139 2.05 14.38 -16.20
N PHE A 140 2.14 13.50 -15.19
CA PHE A 140 2.97 12.32 -15.19
C PHE A 140 2.19 11.14 -15.79
N PRO A 141 2.57 10.61 -16.98
CA PRO A 141 1.77 9.64 -17.73
C PRO A 141 1.93 8.22 -17.17
N VAL A 142 1.40 7.98 -15.96
CA VAL A 142 1.53 6.69 -15.25
C VAL A 142 0.85 5.52 -15.96
N LEU A 143 -0.16 5.81 -16.80
CA LEU A 143 -0.89 4.82 -17.61
C LEU A 143 -0.38 4.76 -19.06
N GLY A 144 0.75 5.41 -19.35
CA GLY A 144 1.32 5.54 -20.68
C GLY A 144 0.70 6.66 -21.52
N PRO A 145 1.25 6.90 -22.72
CA PRO A 145 0.87 8.03 -23.59
C PRO A 145 -0.51 7.90 -24.24
N ALA A 146 -1.20 6.75 -24.08
CA ALA A 146 -2.51 6.51 -24.64
C ALA A 146 -3.64 7.26 -23.92
N VAL A 147 -3.41 7.74 -22.68
CA VAL A 147 -4.40 8.48 -21.90
C VAL A 147 -4.22 9.98 -22.16
N SER A 148 -5.25 10.61 -22.71
CA SER A 148 -5.26 12.05 -22.98
C SER A 148 -5.12 12.86 -21.69
N SER A 149 -4.36 13.96 -21.75
CA SER A 149 -4.19 14.91 -20.64
C SER A 149 -5.48 15.68 -20.30
N SER A 150 -6.52 15.58 -21.12
CA SER A 150 -7.84 16.14 -20.84
C SER A 150 -8.62 15.27 -19.85
N PHE A 151 -9.25 15.92 -18.88
CA PHE A 151 -10.13 15.25 -17.93
C PHE A 151 -11.37 14.71 -18.65
N SER A 152 -11.68 13.43 -18.41
CA SER A 152 -12.90 12.80 -18.89
C SER A 152 -13.54 11.98 -17.77
N LEU A 153 -14.86 12.03 -17.67
CA LEU A 153 -15.60 11.21 -16.70
C LEU A 153 -15.40 9.72 -16.98
N LEU A 154 -15.22 9.35 -18.26
CA LEU A 154 -15.00 7.97 -18.68
C LEU A 154 -13.63 7.44 -18.23
N THR A 155 -12.58 8.28 -18.29
CA THR A 155 -11.23 7.89 -17.84
C THR A 155 -11.22 7.76 -16.31
N ALA A 156 -11.81 8.72 -15.60
CA ALA A 156 -11.93 8.66 -14.13
C ALA A 156 -12.72 7.42 -13.67
N GLY A 157 -13.85 7.11 -14.34
CA GLY A 157 -14.63 5.90 -14.05
C GLY A 157 -13.86 4.61 -14.30
N SER A 158 -13.10 4.54 -15.39
CA SER A 158 -12.24 3.40 -15.71
C SER A 158 -11.11 3.20 -14.69
N ILE A 159 -10.45 4.30 -14.26
CA ILE A 159 -9.41 4.28 -13.23
C ILE A 159 -9.99 3.79 -11.90
N PHE A 160 -11.19 4.26 -11.54
CA PHE A 160 -11.85 3.82 -10.31
C PHE A 160 -12.19 2.32 -10.36
N LEU A 161 -12.74 1.84 -11.48
CA LEU A 161 -13.07 0.42 -11.65
C LEU A 161 -11.82 -0.46 -11.55
N PHE A 162 -10.74 -0.07 -12.24
CA PHE A 162 -9.44 -0.73 -12.13
C PHE A 162 -8.95 -0.73 -10.68
N SER A 163 -8.97 0.43 -10.03
CA SER A 163 -8.51 0.58 -8.64
C SER A 163 -9.30 -0.31 -7.68
N PHE A 164 -10.61 -0.43 -7.89
CA PHE A 164 -11.45 -1.29 -7.07
C PHE A 164 -11.09 -2.78 -7.22
N LEU A 165 -10.96 -3.27 -8.46
CA LEU A 165 -10.56 -4.67 -8.73
C LEU A 165 -9.15 -4.95 -8.21
N TYR A 166 -8.23 -4.01 -8.40
CA TYR A 166 -6.86 -4.10 -7.91
C TYR A 166 -6.79 -4.18 -6.39
N ASN A 167 -7.59 -3.37 -5.69
CA ASN A 167 -7.67 -3.41 -4.22
C ASN A 167 -8.32 -4.69 -3.69
N CYS A 168 -9.24 -5.32 -4.43
CA CYS A 168 -9.76 -6.64 -4.06
C CYS A 168 -8.63 -7.68 -3.95
N LEU A 169 -7.69 -7.70 -4.91
CA LEU A 169 -6.54 -8.59 -4.88
C LEU A 169 -5.61 -8.27 -3.71
N TRP A 170 -5.31 -6.99 -3.49
CA TRP A 170 -4.42 -6.56 -2.42
C TRP A 170 -4.92 -6.89 -1.03
N VAL A 171 -6.23 -6.77 -0.79
CA VAL A 171 -6.83 -7.16 0.50
C VAL A 171 -6.67 -8.66 0.76
N GLU A 172 -6.82 -9.52 -0.26
CA GLU A 172 -6.59 -10.97 -0.11
C GLU A 172 -5.13 -11.31 0.14
N ILE A 173 -4.22 -10.73 -0.65
CA ILE A 173 -2.77 -10.93 -0.50
C ILE A 173 -2.34 -10.49 0.90
N ALA A 174 -2.78 -9.31 1.34
CA ALA A 174 -2.49 -8.79 2.68
C ALA A 174 -2.94 -9.75 3.78
N LEU A 175 -4.18 -10.24 3.73
CA LEU A 175 -4.70 -11.19 4.72
C LEU A 175 -3.92 -12.51 4.73
N PHE A 176 -3.52 -13.01 3.56
CA PHE A 176 -2.73 -14.23 3.43
C PHE A 176 -1.35 -14.08 4.11
N PHE A 177 -0.60 -13.02 3.77
CA PHE A 177 0.71 -12.76 4.37
C PHE A 177 0.61 -12.40 5.85
N PHE A 178 -0.40 -11.63 6.24
CA PHE A 178 -0.63 -11.25 7.63
C PHE A 178 -0.85 -12.46 8.52
N LYS A 179 -1.68 -13.43 8.09
CA LYS A 179 -1.91 -14.67 8.85
C LYS A 179 -0.61 -15.46 9.06
N LYS A 180 0.23 -15.57 8.02
CA LYS A 180 1.52 -16.24 8.13
C LYS A 180 2.45 -15.52 9.11
N LEU A 181 2.59 -14.20 8.98
CA LEU A 181 3.47 -13.40 9.83
C LEU A 181 3.00 -13.33 11.28
N LYS A 182 1.69 -13.24 11.52
CA LYS A 182 1.09 -13.26 12.86
C LYS A 182 1.52 -14.51 13.62
N THR A 183 1.51 -15.67 12.98
CA THR A 183 1.99 -16.92 13.59
C THR A 183 3.44 -16.79 14.04
N PHE A 184 4.35 -16.31 13.18
CA PHE A 184 5.76 -16.15 13.56
C PHE A 184 6.03 -15.14 14.67
N ILE A 185 5.18 -14.13 14.84
CA ILE A 185 5.39 -13.04 15.81
C ILE A 185 4.72 -13.32 17.16
N THR A 186 3.75 -14.24 17.20
CA THR A 186 2.97 -14.57 18.41
C THR A 186 3.50 -15.82 19.13
N TYR A 187 4.25 -16.68 18.43
CA TYR A 187 5.02 -17.79 19.03
C TYR A 187 6.43 -17.33 19.37
#